data_AF-T1AL92-F1
#
_entry.id   AF-T1AL92-F1
#
_cell.length_a   1.000
_cell.length_b   1.000
_cell.length_c   1.000
_cell.angle_alpha   90.00
_cell.angle_beta   90.00
_cell.angle_gamma   90.00
#
_symmetry.space_group_name_H-M   'P 1'
#
loop_
_entity.id
_entity.type
_entity.pdbx_description
1 polymer ?
#
loop_
_entity_poly.entity_id
_entity_poly.type
_entity_poly.pdbx_seq_one_letter_code
_entity_poly.pdbx_strand_id
1 'polypeptide(L)' 'MARPEVFAHNLETVRRLSPKVRDRRAGYDRSLHLLRWAKETDPPAPVTKSSLMLGLGEEPTEVAEAMQDLRAQGVTSSP' A
#
# COMPACT_ATOMS: atom_id res chain seq x y z
N MET A 1 -16.04 -13.16 -11.23
CA MET A 1 -14.94 -12.51 -10.49
C MET A 1 -15.48 -11.98 -9.19
N ALA A 2 -14.71 -12.05 -8.10
CA ALA A 2 -15.10 -11.46 -6.83
C ALA A 2 -15.00 -9.92 -6.92
N ARG A 3 -15.99 -9.21 -6.36
CA ARG A 3 -16.00 -7.75 -6.24
C ARG A 3 -16.00 -7.38 -4.77
N PRO A 4 -14.83 -7.28 -4.14
CA PRO A 4 -14.76 -7.02 -2.71
C PRO A 4 -15.15 -5.57 -2.43
N GLU A 5 -15.88 -5.33 -1.34
CA GLU A 5 -16.15 -3.98 -0.85
C GLU A 5 -14.85 -3.28 -0.40
N VAL A 6 -13.91 -4.08 0.14
CA VAL A 6 -12.59 -3.63 0.59
C VAL A 6 -11.50 -4.45 -0.08
N PHE A 7 -10.61 -3.79 -0.80
CA PHE A 7 -9.39 -4.37 -1.35
C PHE A 7 -8.20 -4.02 -0.44
N ALA A 8 -7.70 -4.99 0.31
CA ALA A 8 -6.57 -4.79 1.22
C ALA A 8 -5.27 -5.34 0.61
N HIS A 9 -4.23 -4.49 0.56
CA HIS A 9 -2.87 -4.91 0.23
C HIS A 9 -1.87 -4.05 1.01
N ASN A 10 -1.02 -4.70 1.79
CA ASN A 10 -0.10 -4.00 2.69
C ASN A 10 1.16 -3.54 1.96
N LEU A 11 1.63 -2.35 2.32
CA LEU A 11 2.96 -1.86 1.97
C LEU A 11 4.05 -2.40 2.91
N GLU A 12 3.64 -2.80 4.12
CA GLU A 12 4.43 -3.49 5.17
C GLU A 12 5.53 -2.65 5.81
N THR A 13 6.35 -1.94 5.02
CA THR A 13 7.46 -1.12 5.54
C THR A 13 7.81 -0.01 4.56
N VAL A 14 8.75 0.85 4.94
CA VAL A 14 9.23 1.98 4.13
C VAL A 14 10.09 1.51 2.95
N ARG A 15 10.21 2.37 1.93
CA ARG A 15 10.88 2.08 0.65
C ARG A 15 12.28 1.50 0.83
N ARG A 16 13.11 2.10 1.70
CA ARG A 16 14.49 1.67 1.98
C ARG A 16 14.56 0.25 2.58
N LEU A 17 13.60 -0.12 3.44
CA LEU A 17 13.58 -1.41 4.13
C LEU A 17 12.87 -2.51 3.34
N SER A 18 12.05 -2.14 2.35
CA SER A 18 11.28 -3.08 1.53
C SER A 18 12.11 -4.25 0.97
N PRO A 19 13.31 -4.05 0.39
CA PRO A 19 14.12 -5.16 -0.13
C PRO A 19 14.66 -6.12 0.94
N LYS A 20 14.72 -5.70 2.21
CA LYS A 20 15.20 -6.53 3.33
C LYS A 20 14.05 -7.28 4.03
N VAL A 21 12.87 -6.66 4.09
CA VAL A 21 11.71 -7.18 4.82
C VAL A 21 10.80 -8.01 3.93
N ARG A 22 10.67 -7.67 2.64
CA ARG A 22 9.71 -8.29 1.73
C ARG A 22 10.41 -9.18 0.70
N ASP A 23 9.68 -10.18 0.21
CA ASP A 23 10.08 -10.94 -0.98
C ASP A 23 10.32 -9.97 -2.15
N ARG A 24 11.38 -10.21 -2.93
CA ARG A 24 11.77 -9.38 -4.08
C ARG A 24 10.64 -9.17 -5.10
N ARG A 25 9.70 -10.11 -5.20
CA ARG A 25 8.52 -10.01 -6.08
C ARG A 25 7.45 -9.07 -5.53
N ALA A 26 7.46 -8.76 -4.24
CA ALA A 26 6.51 -7.90 -3.55
C ALA A 26 7.08 -6.49 -3.29
N GLY A 27 7.77 -5.94 -4.31
CA GLY A 27 8.42 -4.64 -4.20
C GLY A 27 7.45 -3.49 -3.86
N TYR A 28 8.03 -2.42 -3.32
CA TYR A 28 7.32 -1.23 -2.85
C TYR A 28 6.45 -0.60 -3.95
N ASP A 29 7.03 -0.26 -5.10
CA ASP A 29 6.28 0.39 -6.19
C ASP A 29 5.24 -0.53 -6.83
N ARG A 30 5.52 -1.83 -6.88
CA ARG A 30 4.54 -2.83 -7.36
C ARG A 30 3.31 -2.86 -6.44
N SER A 31 3.52 -2.75 -5.13
CA SER A 31 2.45 -2.71 -4.14
C SER A 31 1.58 -1.46 -4.30
N LEU A 32 2.20 -0.29 -4.52
CA LEU A 32 1.49 0.95 -4.82
C LEU A 32 0.69 0.85 -6.13
N HIS A 33 1.29 0.29 -7.17
CA HIS A 33 0.63 0.10 -8.46
C HIS A 33 -0.59 -0.82 -8.35
N LEU A 34 -0.51 -1.91 -7.57
CA LEU A 34 -1.63 -2.82 -7.37
C LEU A 34 -2.82 -2.13 -6.67
N LEU A 35 -2.55 -1.29 -5.67
CA LEU A 35 -3.58 -0.52 -4.97
C LEU A 35 -4.27 0.49 -5.89
N ARG A 36 -3.49 1.20 -6.73
CA ARG A 36 -4.03 2.09 -7.76
C ARG A 36 -4.89 1.32 -8.77
N TRP A 37 -4.36 0.22 -9.29
CA TRP A 37 -5.03 -0.62 -10.28
C TRP A 37 -6.40 -1.08 -9.77
N ALA A 38 -6.49 -1.54 -8.51
CA ALA A 38 -7.76 -1.97 -7.92
C ALA A 38 -8.85 -0.89 -7.96
N LYS A 39 -8.50 0.40 -7.84
CA LYS A 39 -9.46 1.51 -7.97
C LYS A 39 -9.87 1.79 -9.40
N GLU A 40 -8.94 1.66 -10.33
CA GLU A 40 -9.15 2.02 -11.73
C GLU A 40 -9.95 0.95 -12.48
N THR A 41 -9.85 -0.32 -12.08
CA THR A 41 -10.42 -1.44 -12.86
C THR A 41 -11.77 -1.97 -12.40
N ASP A 42 -12.21 -1.72 -11.17
CA ASP A 42 -13.41 -2.36 -10.63
C ASP A 42 -14.47 -1.32 -10.22
N PRO A 43 -15.40 -0.92 -11.12
CA PRO A 43 -16.48 0.01 -10.80
C PRO A 43 -17.69 -0.69 -10.14
N PRO A 44 -18.24 -0.16 -9.02
CA PRO A 44 -17.74 1.01 -8.28
C PRO A 44 -16.44 0.70 -7.53
N ALA A 45 -15.51 1.66 -7.53
CA ALA A 45 -14.17 1.49 -6.97
C ALA A 45 -14.22 0.99 -5.52
N PRO A 46 -13.50 -0.08 -5.16
CA PRO A 46 -13.49 -0.57 -3.78
C PRO A 46 -12.76 0.41 -2.86
N VAL A 47 -13.06 0.31 -1.56
CA VAL A 47 -12.21 0.93 -0.55
C VAL A 47 -10.88 0.19 -0.55
N THR A 48 -9.77 0.89 -0.76
CA THR A 48 -8.44 0.27 -0.73
C THR A 48 -7.73 0.56 0.57
N LYS A 49 -7.26 -0.47 1.25
CA LYS A 49 -6.59 -0.38 2.55
C LYS A 49 -5.17 -0.93 2.48
N SER A 50 -4.28 -0.33 3.25
CA SER A 50 -2.90 -0.78 3.44
C SER A 50 -2.48 -0.59 4.90
N SER A 51 -1.37 -1.20 5.30
CA SER A 51 -0.75 -1.04 6.61
C SER A 51 0.78 -0.97 6.49
N LEU A 52 1.39 -0.45 7.55
CA LEU A 52 2.83 -0.43 7.79
C LEU A 52 3.09 -1.07 9.16
N MET A 53 4.10 -1.94 9.24
CA MET A 53 4.68 -2.39 10.49
C MET A 53 5.78 -1.42 10.90
N LEU A 54 5.77 -1.02 12.18
CA LEU A 54 6.76 -0.12 12.78
C LEU A 54 7.72 -0.91 13.67
N GLY A 55 8.88 -0.33 13.97
CA GLY A 55 9.94 -0.94 14.77
C GLY A 55 10.94 -1.78 13.97
N LEU A 56 11.03 -1.58 12.65
CA LEU A 56 11.96 -2.29 11.76
C LEU A 56 13.23 -1.48 11.46
N GLY A 57 13.36 -0.29 12.07
CA GLY A 57 14.47 0.65 11.85
C GLY A 57 14.16 1.72 10.82
N GLU A 58 12.88 2.01 10.59
CA GLU A 58 12.40 3.14 9.83
C GLU A 58 12.53 4.46 10.60
N GLU A 59 12.81 5.54 9.88
CA GLU A 59 12.74 6.89 10.43
C GLU A 59 11.30 7.44 10.31
N PRO A 60 10.86 8.33 11.23
CA PRO A 60 9.53 8.92 11.17
C PRO A 60 9.22 9.63 9.84
N THR A 61 10.24 10.22 9.20
CA THR A 61 10.13 10.87 7.89
C THR A 61 9.85 9.87 6.77
N GLU A 62 10.45 8.68 6.83
CA GLU A 62 10.21 7.61 5.86
C GLU A 62 8.80 7.02 6.02
N VAL A 63 8.28 6.96 7.26
CA VAL A 63 6.90 6.57 7.52
C VAL A 63 5.94 7.61 6.94
N ALA A 64 6.21 8.90 7.13
CA ALA A 64 5.42 9.98 6.56
C ALA A 64 5.41 9.93 5.03
N GLU A 65 6.58 9.74 4.39
CA GLU A 65 6.69 9.53 2.95
C GLU A 65 5.86 8.33 2.50
N ALA A 66 5.94 7.20 3.22
CA ALA A 66 5.18 6.01 2.86
C ALA A 66 3.66 6.21 2.95
N MET A 67 3.19 6.97 3.94
CA MET A 67 1.78 7.35 4.04
C MET A 67 1.35 8.29 2.90
N GLN A 68 2.21 9.23 2.51
CA GLN A 68 1.97 10.12 1.37
C GLN A 68 1.90 9.34 0.05
N ASP A 69 2.82 8.40 -0.16
CA ASP A 69 2.86 7.51 -1.32
C ASP A 69 1.57 6.69 -1.44
N LEU A 70 1.10 6.11 -0.33
CA LEU A 70 -0.18 5.39 -0.27
C LEU A 70 -1.36 6.32 -0.59
N ARG A 71 -1.38 7.52 0.00
CA ARG A 71 -2.45 8.50 -0.25
C ARG A 71 -2.49 8.94 -1.72
N ALA A 72 -1.33 9.07 -2.37
CA ALA A 72 -1.23 9.40 -3.80
C ALA A 72 -1.78 8.29 -4.72
N GLN A 73 -1.94 7.05 -4.23
CA GLN A 73 -2.64 5.98 -4.94
C GLN A 73 -4.14 5.90 -4.61
N GLY A 74 -4.64 6.83 -3.79
CA GLY A 74 -6.04 6.87 -3.36
C GLY A 74 -6.36 5.94 -2.19
N VAL A 75 -5.36 5.40 -1.48
CA VAL A 75 -5.59 4.53 -0.31
C VAL A 75 -6.34 5.30 0.80
N THR A 76 -7.41 4.70 1.33
CA THR A 76 -8.27 5.28 2.37
C THR A 76 -8.59 4.24 3.44
N SER A 77 -8.73 4.68 4.70
CA SER A 77 -9.10 3.79 5.81
C SER A 77 -10.62 3.68 6.03
N SER A 78 -11.41 4.45 5.27
CA SER A 78 -12.87 4.48 5.29
C SER A 78 -13.41 4.80 3.89
N PRO A 79 -14.70 4.51 3.63
CA PRO A 79 -15.41 5.00 2.45
C PRO A 79 -15.37 6.53 2.34
#